data_AF-A0A5C7JF14-F1
#
_entry.id   AF-A0A5C7JF14-F1
#
_cell.length_a   1.000
_cell.length_b   1.000
_cell.length_c   1.000
_cell.angle_alpha   90.00
_cell.angle_beta   90.00
_cell.angle_gamma   90.00
#
_symmetry.space_group_name_H-M   'P 1'
#
loop_
_entity.id
_entity.type
_entity.pdbx_description
1 polymer ?
#
loop_
_entity_poly.entity_id
_entity_poly.type
_entity_poly.pdbx_seq_one_letter_code
_entity_poly.pdbx_strand_id
1 'polypeptide(L)'
;MSILKSFNNAYKSAQKKKWDKIYVAVDIHDTIVYGNYNADELPTQYIADAKEVLQYITQREDIVLMLYTCSHPHEIEKYFEFFKKDGINFKYANENPDVPNNALGCYDKKPYFNVLLEDKGAFDAKTDWTIIYEYIKDINFNHAN
;
A
#
# COMPACT_ATOMS: atom_id res chain seq x y z
N MET A 1 17.82 -0.98 4.57
CA MET A 1 17.28 -0.57 3.25
C MET A 1 16.44 0.70 3.36
N SER A 2 16.24 1.40 2.24
CA SER A 2 15.38 2.59 2.11
C SER A 2 13.93 2.32 2.55
N ILE A 3 13.38 1.14 2.27
CA ILE A 3 11.97 0.85 2.56
C ILE A 3 11.65 0.81 4.06
N LEU A 4 12.50 0.17 4.87
CA LEU A 4 12.34 0.15 6.33
C LEU A 4 12.42 1.56 6.93
N LYS A 5 13.26 2.43 6.35
CA LYS A 5 13.35 3.83 6.76
C LYS A 5 12.03 4.57 6.49
N SER A 6 11.37 4.30 5.35
CA SER A 6 10.06 4.86 5.02
C SER A 6 8.99 4.46 6.04
N PHE A 7 8.87 3.18 6.38
CA PHE A 7 7.93 2.73 7.41
C PHE A 7 8.26 3.30 8.80
N ASN A 8 9.53 3.33 9.21
CA ASN A 8 9.94 3.94 10.47
C ASN A 8 9.54 5.42 10.56
N ASN A 9 9.77 6.17 9.48
CA ASN A 9 9.39 7.57 9.42
C ASN A 9 7.86 7.75 9.39
N ALA A 10 7.13 6.84 8.74
CA ALA A 10 5.68 6.82 8.70
C ALA A 10 5.10 6.70 10.11
N TYR A 11 5.52 5.69 10.88
CA TYR A 11 5.04 5.50 12.25
C TYR A 11 5.42 6.66 13.19
N LYS A 12 6.65 7.19 13.11
CA LYS A 12 7.06 8.38 13.88
C LYS A 12 6.23 9.61 13.53
N SER A 13 5.92 9.79 12.25
CA SER A 13 5.08 10.90 11.77
C SER A 13 3.64 10.74 12.27
N ALA A 14 3.08 9.53 12.20
CA ALA A 14 1.76 9.22 12.74
C ALA A 14 1.69 9.51 14.24
N GLN A 15 2.66 9.06 15.04
CA GLN A 15 2.75 9.38 16.47
C GLN A 15 2.80 10.89 16.74
N LYS A 16 3.63 11.63 16.00
CA LYS A 16 3.73 13.10 16.14
C LYS A 16 2.40 13.79 15.83
N LYS A 17 1.63 13.26 14.86
CA LYS A 17 0.32 13.76 14.47
C LYS A 17 -0.83 13.20 15.31
N LYS A 18 -0.55 12.30 16.25
CA LYS A 18 -1.54 11.53 17.02
C LYS A 18 -2.51 10.74 16.12
N TRP A 19 -1.99 10.19 15.03
CA TRP A 19 -2.75 9.30 14.16
C TRP A 19 -2.60 7.86 14.64
N ASP A 20 -3.71 7.14 14.54
CA ASP A 20 -3.84 5.72 14.84
C ASP A 20 -3.40 4.82 13.69
N LYS A 21 -3.15 5.38 12.51
CA LYS A 21 -2.81 4.62 11.31
C LYS A 21 -1.84 5.33 10.39
N ILE A 22 -1.19 4.53 9.56
CA ILE A 22 -0.44 4.99 8.38
C ILE A 22 -1.16 4.56 7.10
N TYR A 23 -0.95 5.33 6.03
CA TYR A 23 -1.49 5.05 4.71
C TYR A 23 -0.35 4.54 3.81
N VAL A 24 -0.52 3.34 3.27
CA VAL A 24 0.45 2.67 2.39
C VAL A 24 -0.16 2.56 1.00
N ALA A 25 0.40 3.32 0.07
CA ALA A 25 0.06 3.30 -1.34
C ALA A 25 0.87 2.20 -2.04
N VAL A 26 0.21 1.36 -2.83
CA VAL A 26 0.81 0.20 -3.50
C VAL A 26 0.42 0.18 -4.97
N ASP A 27 1.40 0.18 -5.87
CA ASP A 27 1.14 -0.10 -7.30
C ASP A 27 0.81 -1.58 -7.52
N ILE A 28 0.24 -1.88 -8.67
CA ILE A 28 -0.22 -3.21 -9.03
C ILE A 28 0.83 -3.94 -9.84
N HIS A 29 1.17 -3.38 -11.00
CA HIS A 29 1.97 -4.05 -12.02
C HIS A 29 3.45 -3.99 -11.67
N ASP A 30 4.12 -5.14 -11.75
CA ASP A 30 5.52 -5.34 -11.36
C ASP A 30 5.84 -5.00 -9.89
N THR A 31 4.79 -4.73 -9.10
CA THR A 31 4.83 -4.46 -7.65
C THR A 31 4.14 -5.58 -6.87
N ILE A 32 2.88 -5.89 -7.18
CA ILE A 32 2.12 -6.99 -6.55
C ILE A 32 2.06 -8.21 -7.49
N VAL A 33 1.75 -7.96 -8.76
CA VAL A 33 1.60 -8.98 -9.81
C VAL A 33 2.50 -8.64 -10.99
N TYR A 34 2.94 -9.65 -11.75
CA TYR A 34 3.69 -9.42 -12.98
C TYR A 34 2.82 -8.71 -14.02
N GLY A 35 3.32 -7.62 -14.62
CA GLY A 35 2.65 -7.00 -15.76
C GLY A 35 2.66 -7.92 -16.97
N ASN A 36 1.53 -8.05 -17.67
CA ASN A 36 1.43 -8.85 -18.90
C ASN A 36 1.27 -8.00 -20.18
N TYR A 37 1.12 -6.67 -20.05
CA TYR A 37 0.89 -5.69 -21.13
C TYR A 37 -0.20 -6.11 -22.13
N ASN A 38 -1.14 -6.95 -21.69
CA ASN A 38 -2.23 -7.49 -22.47
C ASN A 38 -3.53 -6.81 -22.06
N ALA A 39 -4.17 -6.10 -22.99
CA ALA A 39 -5.41 -5.35 -22.71
C ALA A 39 -6.61 -6.26 -22.43
N ASP A 40 -6.58 -7.52 -22.86
CA ASP A 40 -7.71 -8.44 -22.76
C ASP A 40 -7.65 -9.36 -21.52
N GLU A 41 -6.52 -9.36 -20.81
CA GLU A 41 -6.27 -10.26 -19.69
C GLU A 41 -5.78 -9.51 -18.47
N LEU A 42 -6.49 -9.61 -17.36
CA LEU A 42 -6.07 -9.07 -16.07
C LEU A 42 -4.89 -9.89 -15.53
N PRO A 43 -3.68 -9.33 -15.35
CA PRO A 43 -2.60 -10.09 -14.72
C PRO A 43 -2.91 -10.39 -13.25
N THR A 44 -2.79 -11.66 -12.88
CA THR A 44 -3.09 -12.17 -11.53
C THR A 44 -1.96 -12.99 -10.90
N GLN A 45 -0.80 -13.08 -11.56
CA GLN A 45 0.34 -13.83 -11.03
C GLN A 45 1.11 -12.98 -10.03
N TYR A 46 1.04 -13.31 -8.74
CA TYR A 46 1.77 -12.61 -7.67
C TYR A 46 3.29 -12.72 -7.82
N ILE A 47 3.99 -11.68 -7.37
CA ILE A 47 5.45 -11.61 -7.31
C ILE A 47 5.90 -11.95 -5.88
N ALA A 48 6.81 -12.91 -5.75
CA ALA A 48 7.41 -13.31 -4.47
C ALA A 48 6.35 -13.47 -3.37
N ASP A 49 6.58 -12.88 -2.19
CA ASP A 49 5.69 -12.98 -1.03
C ASP A 49 4.57 -11.92 -1.02
N ALA A 50 4.33 -11.19 -2.12
CA ALA A 50 3.40 -10.05 -2.13
C ALA A 50 2.01 -10.41 -1.57
N LYS A 51 1.49 -11.59 -1.90
CA LYS A 51 0.19 -12.06 -1.45
C LYS A 51 0.16 -12.23 0.07
N GLU A 52 1.07 -13.01 0.61
CA GLU A 52 1.15 -13.36 2.04
C GLU A 52 1.39 -12.10 2.88
N VAL A 53 2.24 -11.19 2.41
CA VAL A 53 2.54 -9.94 3.11
C VAL A 53 1.33 -9.00 3.12
N LEU A 54 0.63 -8.85 1.99
CA LEU A 54 -0.59 -8.04 1.93
C LEU A 54 -1.74 -8.64 2.75
N GLN A 55 -1.88 -9.96 2.78
CA GLN A 55 -2.83 -10.65 3.66
C GLN A 55 -2.51 -10.37 5.14
N TYR A 56 -1.23 -10.40 5.52
CA TYR A 56 -0.81 -10.07 6.88
C TYR A 56 -1.09 -8.60 7.22
N ILE A 57 -0.70 -7.67 6.34
CA ILE A 57 -0.97 -6.24 6.51
C ILE A 57 -2.47 -5.96 6.58
N THR A 58 -3.30 -6.70 5.85
CA THR A 58 -4.76 -6.56 5.92
C THR A 58 -5.34 -6.79 7.32
N GLN A 59 -4.65 -7.58 8.17
CA GLN A 59 -5.06 -7.81 9.56
C GLN A 59 -4.62 -6.70 10.52
N ARG A 60 -3.85 -5.71 10.05
CA ARG A 60 -3.27 -4.63 10.86
C ARG A 60 -4.18 -3.40 10.82
N GLU A 61 -4.83 -3.07 11.94
CA GLU A 61 -5.70 -1.90 12.05
C GLU A 61 -4.93 -0.57 11.95
N ASP A 62 -3.62 -0.59 12.23
CA ASP A 62 -2.73 0.56 12.15
C ASP A 62 -2.20 0.85 10.72
N ILE A 63 -2.62 0.08 9.72
CA ILE A 63 -2.21 0.25 8.33
C ILE A 63 -3.44 0.28 7.41
N VAL A 64 -3.56 1.34 6.62
CA VAL A 64 -4.54 1.43 5.53
C VAL A 64 -3.83 1.21 4.21
N LEU A 65 -4.19 0.13 3.52
CA LEU A 65 -3.76 -0.15 2.16
C LEU A 65 -4.61 0.63 1.15
N MET A 66 -3.96 1.25 0.17
CA MET A 66 -4.62 1.85 -0.98
C MET A 66 -3.89 1.48 -2.27
N LEU A 67 -4.66 1.19 -3.32
CA LEU A 67 -4.12 1.04 -4.67
C LEU A 67 -3.63 2.39 -5.17
N TYR A 68 -2.46 2.41 -5.79
CA TYR A 68 -1.87 3.58 -6.41
C TYR A 68 -1.41 3.21 -7.81
N THR A 69 -2.28 3.41 -8.79
CA THR A 69 -2.12 2.77 -10.11
C THR A 69 -2.64 3.66 -11.24
N CYS A 70 -2.10 3.44 -12.44
CA CYS A 70 -2.57 4.09 -13.67
C CYS A 70 -3.63 3.28 -14.42
N SER A 71 -4.04 2.12 -13.90
CA SER A 71 -5.04 1.25 -14.54
C SER A 71 -6.36 1.95 -14.79
N HIS A 72 -7.12 1.48 -15.79
CA HIS A 72 -8.43 2.04 -16.05
C HIS A 72 -9.42 1.72 -14.91
N PRO A 73 -10.44 2.56 -14.66
CA PRO A 73 -11.38 2.36 -13.56
C PRO A 73 -12.02 0.96 -13.51
N HIS A 74 -12.41 0.42 -14.67
CA HIS A 74 -13.00 -0.92 -14.77
C HIS A 74 -12.01 -2.06 -14.46
N GLU A 75 -10.71 -1.83 -14.61
CA GLU A 75 -9.66 -2.79 -14.21
C GLU A 75 -9.41 -2.70 -12.71
N ILE A 76 -9.42 -1.48 -12.16
CA ILE A 76 -9.31 -1.25 -10.71
C ILE A 76 -10.40 -2.01 -9.97
N GLU A 77 -11.65 -1.97 -10.46
CA GLU A 77 -12.77 -2.75 -9.90
C GLU A 77 -12.47 -4.26 -9.89
N LYS A 78 -11.98 -4.83 -11.00
CA LYS A 78 -11.58 -6.23 -11.08
C LYS A 78 -10.45 -6.57 -10.11
N TYR A 79 -9.49 -5.66 -9.93
CA TYR A 79 -8.41 -5.85 -8.97
C TYR A 79 -8.89 -5.84 -7.53
N PHE A 80 -9.83 -4.94 -7.16
CA PHE A 80 -10.47 -4.99 -5.85
C PHE A 80 -11.13 -6.35 -5.61
N GLU A 81 -11.88 -6.88 -6.58
CA GLU A 81 -12.52 -8.19 -6.46
C GLU A 81 -11.50 -9.32 -6.33
N PHE A 82 -10.46 -9.31 -7.17
CA PHE A 82 -9.37 -10.28 -7.16
C PHE A 82 -8.65 -10.33 -5.80
N PHE A 83 -8.20 -9.17 -5.31
CA PHE A 83 -7.50 -9.07 -4.03
C PHE A 83 -8.42 -9.44 -2.86
N LYS A 84 -9.68 -8.99 -2.88
CA LYS A 84 -10.66 -9.32 -1.84
C LYS A 84 -10.94 -10.81 -1.75
N LYS A 85 -11.02 -11.51 -2.89
CA LYS A 85 -11.17 -12.98 -2.94
C LYS A 85 -10.01 -13.69 -2.24
N ASP A 86 -8.82 -13.11 -2.31
CA ASP A 86 -7.62 -13.58 -1.64
C ASP A 86 -7.45 -13.05 -0.21
N GLY A 87 -8.44 -12.33 0.34
CA GLY A 87 -8.36 -11.80 1.71
C GLY A 87 -7.43 -10.59 1.86
N ILE A 88 -7.13 -9.89 0.76
CA ILE A 88 -6.37 -8.65 0.74
C ILE A 88 -7.35 -7.48 0.60
N ASN A 89 -7.37 -6.58 1.58
CA ASN A 89 -8.32 -5.47 1.60
C ASN A 89 -7.62 -4.14 1.35
N PHE A 90 -7.67 -3.67 0.10
CA PHE A 90 -7.43 -2.27 -0.22
C PHE A 90 -8.67 -1.45 0.15
N LYS A 91 -8.48 -0.29 0.78
CA LYS A 91 -9.59 0.60 1.17
C LYS A 91 -9.95 1.59 0.07
N TYR A 92 -8.93 2.09 -0.64
CA TYR A 92 -9.06 3.15 -1.64
C TYR A 92 -8.23 2.84 -2.87
N ALA A 93 -8.51 3.52 -3.99
CA ALA A 93 -7.66 3.52 -5.18
C ALA A 93 -7.45 4.95 -5.67
N ASN A 94 -6.19 5.39 -5.75
CA ASN A 94 -5.77 6.72 -6.19
C ASN A 94 -6.35 7.90 -5.39
N GLU A 95 -6.93 7.62 -4.22
CA GLU A 95 -7.54 8.62 -3.34
C GLU A 95 -7.34 8.27 -1.87
N ASN A 96 -7.55 9.25 -0.99
CA ASN A 96 -7.56 9.05 0.45
C ASN A 96 -8.50 10.07 1.12
N PRO A 97 -9.83 9.86 1.03
CA PRO A 97 -10.81 10.81 1.54
C PRO A 97 -10.80 10.96 3.06
N ASP A 98 -10.12 10.06 3.79
CA ASP A 98 -9.96 10.18 5.25
C ASP A 98 -9.06 11.36 5.66
N VAL A 99 -8.22 11.86 4.74
CA VAL A 99 -7.27 12.94 5.01
C VAL A 99 -7.76 14.24 4.37
N PRO A 100 -8.32 15.18 5.15
CA PRO A 100 -8.84 16.43 4.60
C PRO A 100 -7.71 17.39 4.20
N ASN A 101 -8.03 18.29 3.27
CA ASN A 101 -7.18 19.44 2.97
C ASN A 101 -6.93 20.27 4.22
N ASN A 102 -5.73 20.84 4.30
CA ASN A 102 -5.34 21.73 5.39
C ASN A 102 -4.41 22.83 4.89
N ALA A 103 -3.94 23.69 5.79
CA ALA A 103 -3.11 24.83 5.45
C ALA A 103 -1.80 24.49 4.69
N LEU A 104 -1.33 23.24 4.77
CA LEU A 104 -0.08 22.77 4.15
C LEU A 104 -0.29 21.77 3.02
N GLY A 105 -1.52 21.28 2.79
CA GLY A 105 -1.77 20.19 1.87
C GLY A 105 -3.14 20.28 1.21
N CYS A 106 -3.14 20.16 -0.12
CA CYS A 106 -4.33 19.99 -0.94
C CYS A 106 -4.26 18.61 -1.62
N TYR A 107 -5.21 17.74 -1.28
CA TYR A 107 -5.26 16.33 -1.64
C TYR A 107 -6.35 16.01 -2.67
N ASP A 108 -7.00 17.03 -3.24
CA ASP A 108 -8.05 16.87 -4.26
C ASP A 108 -7.60 16.09 -5.50
N LYS A 109 -6.30 16.11 -5.79
CA LYS A 109 -5.70 15.43 -6.96
C LYS A 109 -4.57 14.47 -6.59
N LYS A 110 -3.79 14.80 -5.57
CA LYS A 110 -2.66 14.00 -5.12
C LYS A 110 -2.98 13.46 -3.74
N PRO A 111 -3.32 12.17 -3.58
CA PRO A 111 -3.69 11.64 -2.29
C PRO A 111 -2.51 11.70 -1.31
N TYR A 112 -2.85 11.83 -0.03
CA TYR A 112 -1.88 11.65 1.04
C TYR A 112 -1.56 10.17 1.23
N PHE A 113 -0.28 9.83 1.31
CA PHE A 113 0.22 8.53 1.77
C PHE A 113 1.47 8.74 2.62
N ASN A 114 1.76 7.79 3.51
CA ASN A 114 2.98 7.76 4.32
C ASN A 114 4.10 6.96 3.64
N VAL A 115 3.74 5.88 2.95
CA VAL A 115 4.66 4.96 2.25
C VAL A 115 4.12 4.71 0.85
N LEU A 116 5.02 4.64 -0.14
CA LEU A 116 4.73 4.24 -1.50
C LEU A 116 5.55 2.99 -1.84
N LEU A 117 4.88 1.94 -2.30
CA LEU A 117 5.46 0.71 -2.85
C LEU A 117 5.20 0.72 -4.36
N GLU A 118 6.24 0.95 -5.15
CA GLU A 118 6.15 1.20 -6.59
C GLU A 118 7.48 0.78 -7.22
N ASP A 119 7.45 -0.16 -8.16
CA ASP A 119 8.63 -0.69 -8.86
C ASP A 119 9.45 0.44 -9.53
N LYS A 120 8.76 1.42 -10.11
CA LYS A 120 9.35 2.62 -10.74
C LYS A 120 9.94 3.59 -9.70
N GLY A 121 9.59 3.41 -8.43
CA GLY A 121 9.99 4.20 -7.27
C GLY A 121 11.13 3.58 -6.45
N ALA A 122 11.85 2.61 -7.01
CA ALA A 122 12.93 1.85 -6.37
C ALA A 122 12.49 0.82 -5.31
N PHE A 123 11.21 0.43 -5.31
CA PHE A 123 10.77 -0.77 -4.60
C PHE A 123 11.18 -2.01 -5.39
N ASP A 124 11.87 -2.95 -4.76
CA ASP A 124 12.22 -4.23 -5.38
C ASP A 124 11.21 -5.31 -4.98
N ALA A 125 10.21 -5.56 -5.84
CA ALA A 125 9.16 -6.53 -5.59
C ALA A 125 9.66 -7.98 -5.37
N LYS A 126 10.91 -8.31 -5.72
CA LYS A 126 11.46 -9.65 -5.49
C LYS A 126 12.00 -9.84 -4.07
N THR A 127 12.34 -8.75 -3.37
CA THR A 127 13.05 -8.83 -2.08
C THR A 127 12.43 -7.98 -0.98
N ASP A 128 11.86 -6.82 -1.33
CA ASP A 128 11.36 -5.87 -0.32
C ASP A 128 10.07 -6.35 0.36
N TRP A 129 9.24 -7.20 -0.26
CA TRP A 129 8.06 -7.79 0.40
C TRP A 129 8.44 -8.56 1.66
N THR A 130 9.40 -9.48 1.55
CA THR A 130 9.90 -10.26 2.68
C THR A 130 10.50 -9.35 3.76
N ILE A 131 11.26 -8.33 3.35
CA ILE A 131 11.85 -7.34 4.28
C ILE A 131 10.76 -6.56 5.04
N ILE A 132 9.69 -6.16 4.36
CA ILE A 132 8.54 -5.48 4.96
C ILE A 132 7.85 -6.39 5.98
N TYR A 133 7.63 -7.66 5.62
CA TYR A 133 6.96 -8.62 6.48
C TYR A 133 7.66 -8.79 7.83
N GLU A 134 8.96 -9.09 7.79
CA GLU A 134 9.75 -9.28 9.02
C GLU A 134 9.73 -8.02 9.88
N TYR A 135 9.82 -6.84 9.26
CA TYR A 135 9.78 -5.57 9.98
C TYR A 135 8.41 -5.26 10.61
N ILE A 136 7.29 -5.43 9.89
CA ILE A 136 5.96 -5.11 10.41
C ILE A 136 5.57 -6.09 11.52
N LYS A 137 5.96 -7.37 11.38
CA LYS A 137 5.71 -8.41 12.36
C LYS A 137 6.32 -8.09 13.74
N ASP A 138 7.48 -7.45 13.76
CA ASP A 138 8.19 -7.10 15.00
C ASP A 138 7.74 -5.76 15.61
N ILE A 139 6.95 -4.96 14.87
CA ILE A 139 6.50 -3.65 15.33
C ILE A 139 5.15 -3.71 16.04
N ASN A 140 5.18 -3.30 17.31
CA ASN A 140 4.01 -2.92 18.08
C ASN A 140 3.80 -1.40 17.96
N PHE A 141 2.82 -0.99 17.16
CA PHE A 141 2.44 0.41 17.05
C PHE A 141 1.43 0.76 18.16
N ASN A 142 1.96 1.26 19.28
CA ASN A 142 1.12 1.76 20.36
C ASN A 142 0.71 3.21 20.05
N HIS A 143 -0.59 3.45 19.93
CA HIS A 143 -1.11 4.81 19.83
C HIS A 143 -0.78 5.58 21.11
N ALA A 144 -0.35 6.83 20.96
CA ALA A 144 -0.23 7.72 22.10
C ALA A 144 -1.65 8.08 22.55
N ASN A 145 -2.07 7.52 23.69
CA ASN A 145 -3.26 7.95 24.44
C ASN A 145 -3.20 9.46 24.73
#